data_AF-A0A940Y9Z0-F1
#
_entry.id   AF-A0A940Y9Z0-F1
#
_cell.length_a   1.000
_cell.length_b   1.000
_cell.length_c   1.000
_cell.angle_alpha   90.00
_cell.angle_beta   90.00
_cell.angle_gamma   90.00
#
_symmetry.space_group_name_H-M   'P 1'
#
loop_
_entity.id
_entity.type
_entity.pdbx_description
1 polymer ?
#
loop_
_entity_poly.entity_id
_entity_poly.type
_entity_poly.pdbx_seq_one_letter_code
_entity_poly.pdbx_strand_id
1 'polypeptide(L)'
;MKFALSLIPLLLAAGLAHAAEPAPGTEINALMRVMKKDGSTLIAQAPVSRNLSFIPVIRLNAADALVAANGRCAFNVKLDEVSGHALSGSVDRLYSNDTLIAQPGGIHAEAGQLTTVWTQPYFFAGRNNLRVVLDADGATPVTGWVRVEVAGTCAAMPVAVWVKPGSGDWNALYNAFGYSNYGTRQLKGKGLGFYDELASINAALTAAVKAGRIERPAWEALMNRWNALLANPDFVAAMKAIVPSKGGI
;
A
#
# COMPACT_ATOMS: atom_id res chain seq x y z
N MET A 1 15.04 57.67 69.29
CA MET A 1 15.56 56.45 68.63
C MET A 1 14.37 55.62 68.18
N LYS A 2 14.04 55.66 66.89
CA LYS A 2 12.90 54.96 66.27
C LYS A 2 13.47 53.81 65.43
N PHE A 3 13.18 52.57 65.79
CA PHE A 3 13.41 51.40 64.94
C PHE A 3 12.13 51.17 64.11
N ALA A 4 12.23 51.37 62.80
CA ALA A 4 11.21 50.97 61.84
C ALA A 4 11.67 49.65 61.21
N LEU A 5 11.01 48.55 61.56
CA LEU A 5 11.21 47.26 60.91
C LEU A 5 10.39 47.27 59.60
N SER A 6 11.07 47.33 58.47
CA SER A 6 10.48 47.25 57.13
C SER A 6 10.20 45.79 56.78
N LEU A 7 8.92 45.42 56.60
CA LEU A 7 8.50 44.16 56.00
C LEU A 7 8.52 44.31 54.48
N ILE A 8 9.38 43.54 53.81
CA ILE A 8 9.42 43.36 52.35
C ILE A 8 8.49 42.19 52.00
N PRO A 9 7.42 42.37 51.21
CA PRO A 9 6.73 41.24 50.60
C PRO A 9 7.51 40.79 49.35
N LEU A 10 7.96 39.54 49.40
CA LEU A 10 8.54 38.80 48.28
C LEU A 10 7.43 38.48 47.27
N LEU A 11 7.34 39.25 46.17
CA LEU A 11 6.47 38.92 45.05
C LEU A 11 7.08 37.73 44.29
N LEU A 12 6.50 36.55 44.44
CA LEU A 12 6.74 35.40 43.59
C LEU A 12 6.00 35.62 42.27
N ALA A 13 6.69 36.15 41.25
CA ALA A 13 6.17 36.16 39.89
C ALA A 13 6.27 34.75 39.31
N ALA A 14 5.15 34.03 39.32
CA ALA A 14 4.98 32.80 38.56
C ALA A 14 5.00 33.15 37.06
N GLY A 15 6.16 33.02 36.42
CA GLY A 15 6.26 33.03 34.98
C GLY A 15 5.60 31.78 34.42
N LEU A 16 4.30 31.86 34.11
CA LEU A 16 3.68 30.95 33.16
C LEU A 16 4.28 31.28 31.79
N ALA A 17 5.35 30.58 31.44
CA ALA A 17 5.76 30.45 30.06
C ALA A 17 4.59 29.78 29.32
N HIS A 18 3.72 30.60 28.72
CA HIS A 18 2.88 30.14 27.64
C HIS A 18 3.84 29.64 26.58
N ALA A 19 3.83 28.32 26.32
CA ALA A 19 4.36 27.79 25.10
C ALA A 19 3.70 28.59 23.98
N ALA A 20 4.51 29.32 23.21
CA ALA A 20 4.01 30.08 22.09
C ALA A 20 3.18 29.13 21.23
N GLU A 21 1.92 29.46 21.00
CA GLU A 21 1.13 28.79 19.97
C GLU A 21 1.98 28.81 18.69
N PRO A 22 2.20 27.65 18.04
CA PRO A 22 2.90 27.62 16.78
C PRO A 22 2.19 28.61 15.84
N ALA A 23 2.95 29.57 15.30
CA ALA A 23 2.39 30.58 14.44
C ALA A 23 1.56 29.92 13.32
N PRO A 24 0.33 30.38 13.05
CA PRO A 24 -0.45 29.87 11.93
C PRO A 24 0.32 30.15 10.64
N GLY A 25 0.96 29.12 10.07
CA GLY A 25 1.80 29.24 8.87
C GLY A 25 3.00 28.29 8.74
N THR A 26 3.42 27.63 9.82
CA THR A 26 4.45 26.56 9.83
C THR A 26 3.75 25.23 10.16
N GLU A 27 3.57 24.27 9.24
CA GLU A 27 4.58 23.40 8.63
C GLU A 27 4.05 22.74 7.32
N ILE A 28 4.89 22.03 6.56
CA ILE A 28 4.43 20.82 5.86
C ILE A 28 5.05 19.65 6.62
N ASN A 29 4.25 19.04 7.49
CA ASN A 29 4.51 17.73 8.06
C ASN A 29 3.67 16.70 7.31
N ALA A 30 3.94 16.56 6.01
CA ALA A 30 3.25 15.60 5.17
C ALA A 30 4.21 14.55 4.60
N LEU A 31 3.80 13.29 4.68
CA LEU A 31 4.51 12.14 4.14
C LEU A 31 3.65 11.49 3.06
N MET A 32 4.16 11.44 1.84
CA MET A 32 3.54 10.67 0.77
C MET A 32 4.07 9.25 0.80
N ARG A 33 3.16 8.27 0.89
CA ARG A 33 3.45 6.83 0.84
C ARG A 33 2.74 6.21 -0.35
N VAL A 34 3.45 5.39 -1.09
CA VAL A 34 2.91 4.60 -2.21
C VAL A 34 2.82 3.15 -1.78
N MET A 35 1.64 2.55 -1.92
CA MET A 35 1.32 1.21 -1.43
C MET A 35 1.09 0.25 -2.58
N LYS A 36 1.32 -1.05 -2.35
CA LYS A 36 0.89 -2.10 -3.27
C LYS A 36 -0.64 -2.20 -3.34
N LYS A 37 -1.11 -3.05 -4.24
CA LYS A 37 -2.53 -3.38 -4.44
C LYS A 37 -3.26 -3.88 -3.19
N ASP A 38 -2.54 -4.49 -2.26
CA ASP A 38 -3.08 -4.93 -0.96
C ASP A 38 -3.43 -3.76 -0.02
N GLY A 39 -2.97 -2.54 -0.29
CA GLY A 39 -3.18 -1.35 0.53
C GLY A 39 -2.35 -1.31 1.84
N SER A 40 -1.56 -2.34 2.12
CA SER A 40 -0.83 -2.50 3.38
C SER A 40 0.69 -2.56 3.18
N THR A 41 1.16 -3.07 2.04
CA THR A 41 2.58 -3.16 1.75
C THR A 41 3.10 -1.84 1.17
N LEU A 42 4.07 -1.23 1.84
CA LEU A 42 4.74 -0.01 1.36
C LEU A 42 5.66 -0.34 0.18
N ILE A 43 5.56 0.44 -0.90
CA ILE A 43 6.49 0.42 -2.04
C ILE A 43 7.60 1.45 -1.80
N ALA A 44 7.21 2.69 -1.55
CA ALA A 44 8.14 3.80 -1.37
C ALA A 44 7.44 4.98 -0.66
N GLN A 45 8.23 5.88 -0.09
CA GLN A 45 7.73 7.09 0.56
C GLN A 45 8.72 8.26 0.46
N ALA A 46 8.20 9.47 0.54
CA ALA A 46 9.01 10.68 0.66
C ALA A 46 8.23 11.79 1.37
N PRO A 47 8.91 12.69 2.09
CA PRO A 47 8.27 13.88 2.64
C PRO A 47 7.85 14.81 1.50
N VAL A 48 6.79 15.58 1.74
CA VAL A 48 6.38 16.68 0.87
C VAL A 48 7.20 17.91 1.26
N SER A 49 7.90 18.53 0.29
CA SER A 49 8.82 19.65 0.54
C SER A 49 8.23 20.98 0.09
N ARG A 50 8.39 22.04 0.89
CA ARG A 50 8.16 23.43 0.41
C ARG A 50 9.32 23.98 -0.41
N ASN A 51 10.51 23.37 -0.28
CA ASN A 51 11.71 23.86 -0.92
C ASN A 51 11.81 23.36 -2.36
N LEU A 52 11.58 24.24 -3.33
CA LEU A 52 11.72 23.93 -4.75
C LEU A 52 13.16 23.63 -5.19
N SER A 53 14.16 24.08 -4.41
CA SER A 53 15.58 23.80 -4.68
C SER A 53 15.94 22.33 -4.43
N PHE A 54 15.13 21.62 -3.63
CA PHE A 54 15.26 20.20 -3.39
C PHE A 54 13.88 19.54 -3.28
N ILE A 55 13.48 18.88 -4.36
CA ILE A 55 12.22 18.12 -4.41
C ILE A 55 12.54 16.65 -4.12
N PRO A 56 12.04 16.07 -3.01
CA PRO A 56 12.20 14.66 -2.69
C PRO A 56 11.66 13.76 -3.81
N VAL A 57 12.31 12.63 -4.07
CA VAL A 57 11.99 11.74 -5.19
C VAL A 57 11.53 10.38 -4.69
N ILE A 58 10.36 9.95 -5.15
CA ILE A 58 9.83 8.59 -5.04
C ILE A 58 10.09 7.88 -6.37
N ARG A 59 10.71 6.70 -6.33
CA ARG A 59 10.92 5.86 -7.51
C ARG A 59 9.99 4.66 -7.46
N LEU A 60 9.23 4.46 -8.52
CA LEU A 60 8.24 3.38 -8.66
C LEU A 60 8.55 2.55 -9.90
N ASN A 61 8.07 1.31 -9.91
CA ASN A 61 8.04 0.49 -11.12
C ASN A 61 6.60 0.41 -11.64
N ALA A 62 6.41 0.52 -12.95
CA ALA A 62 5.10 0.32 -13.58
C ALA A 62 4.50 -1.07 -13.29
N ALA A 63 5.33 -2.08 -13.00
CA ALA A 63 4.89 -3.41 -12.60
C ALA A 63 4.17 -3.43 -11.23
N ASP A 64 4.39 -2.44 -10.36
CA ASP A 64 3.71 -2.31 -9.08
C ASP A 64 2.38 -1.53 -9.19
N ALA A 65 2.04 -1.01 -10.38
CA ALA A 65 0.82 -0.26 -10.60
C ALA A 65 -0.42 -1.16 -10.43
N LEU A 66 -1.50 -0.57 -9.90
CA LEU A 66 -2.80 -1.23 -9.77
C LEU A 66 -3.42 -1.53 -11.13
N VAL A 67 -3.30 -0.54 -12.01
CA VAL A 67 -3.81 -0.52 -13.38
C VAL A 67 -2.84 0.32 -14.19
N ALA A 68 -2.50 -0.12 -15.39
CA ALA A 68 -1.82 0.70 -16.38
C ALA A 68 -2.66 0.74 -17.66
N ALA A 69 -2.89 1.95 -18.19
CA ALA A 69 -3.65 2.19 -19.42
C ALA A 69 -3.35 3.59 -19.96
N ASN A 70 -3.42 3.75 -21.29
CA ASN A 70 -3.29 5.06 -21.96
C ASN A 70 -2.02 5.85 -21.55
N GLY A 71 -0.91 5.17 -21.32
CA GLY A 71 0.36 5.80 -20.92
C GLY A 71 0.41 6.23 -19.45
N ARG A 72 -0.55 5.82 -18.62
CA ARG A 72 -0.61 6.14 -17.19
C ARG A 72 -0.72 4.91 -16.30
N CYS A 73 -0.07 4.98 -15.14
CA CYS A 73 -0.07 3.95 -14.10
C CYS A 73 -0.78 4.48 -12.86
N ALA A 74 -1.81 3.76 -12.39
CA ALA A 74 -2.50 4.04 -11.15
C ALA A 74 -1.77 3.42 -9.96
N PHE A 75 -1.62 4.16 -8.87
CA PHE A 75 -1.01 3.67 -7.63
C PHE A 75 -1.88 4.01 -6.43
N ASN A 76 -1.84 3.17 -5.39
CA ASN A 76 -2.41 3.51 -4.10
C ASN A 76 -1.49 4.51 -3.41
N VAL A 77 -1.99 5.69 -3.06
CA VAL A 77 -1.24 6.71 -2.35
C VAL A 77 -1.92 7.01 -1.03
N LYS A 78 -1.12 7.05 0.04
CA LYS A 78 -1.50 7.64 1.32
C LYS A 78 -0.75 8.94 1.51
N LEU A 79 -1.45 9.99 1.90
CA LEU A 79 -0.88 11.21 2.40
C LEU A 79 -1.12 11.23 3.90
N ASP A 80 -0.05 11.18 4.68
CA ASP A 80 -0.12 11.41 6.11
C ASP A 80 0.19 12.87 6.37
N GLU A 81 -0.66 13.55 7.12
CA GLU A 81 -0.48 14.95 7.46
C GLU A 81 -0.83 15.22 8.93
N VAL A 82 -0.23 16.26 9.48
CA VAL A 82 -0.60 16.82 10.77
C VAL A 82 -0.96 18.28 10.55
N SER A 83 -2.24 18.62 10.70
CA SER A 83 -2.70 20.00 10.59
C SER A 83 -2.49 20.75 11.90
N GLY A 84 -2.08 22.02 11.82
CA GLY A 84 -2.02 22.91 12.99
C GLY A 84 -3.38 23.38 13.48
N HIS A 85 -4.46 23.11 12.74
CA HIS A 85 -5.83 23.53 13.05
C HIS A 85 -6.84 22.44 12.68
N ALA A 86 -8.04 22.51 13.25
CA ALA A 86 -9.10 21.56 12.93
C ALA A 86 -9.58 21.72 11.48
N LEU A 87 -9.73 20.60 10.78
CA LEU A 87 -10.24 20.52 9.42
C LEU A 87 -11.68 20.02 9.43
N SER A 88 -12.56 20.63 8.63
CA SER A 88 -13.95 20.19 8.48
C SER A 88 -14.38 20.21 7.02
N GLY A 89 -14.49 19.03 6.41
CA GLY A 89 -14.84 18.90 4.99
C GLY A 89 -13.74 19.40 4.06
N SER A 90 -12.51 19.50 4.56
CA SER A 90 -11.36 19.98 3.82
C SER A 90 -10.97 18.99 2.71
N VAL A 91 -10.24 19.45 1.70
CA VAL A 91 -9.91 18.64 0.53
C VAL A 91 -8.45 18.83 0.16
N ASP A 92 -7.72 17.73 0.08
CA ASP A 92 -6.39 17.72 -0.51
C ASP A 92 -6.46 17.58 -2.03
N ARG A 93 -5.52 18.20 -2.74
CA ARG A 93 -5.39 18.08 -4.19
C ARG A 93 -3.97 17.74 -4.60
N LEU A 94 -3.84 16.75 -5.46
CA LEU A 94 -2.59 16.39 -6.09
C LEU A 94 -2.65 16.79 -7.55
N TYR A 95 -1.68 17.60 -7.95
CA TYR A 95 -1.48 17.98 -9.35
C TYR A 95 -0.20 17.35 -9.86
N SER A 96 -0.16 16.94 -11.12
CA SER A 96 1.06 16.60 -11.84
C SER A 96 1.17 17.50 -13.06
N ASN A 97 2.28 18.24 -13.16
CA ASN A 97 2.47 19.24 -14.23
C ASN A 97 1.23 20.15 -14.37
N ASP A 98 0.77 20.68 -13.24
CA ASP A 98 -0.39 21.56 -13.08
C ASP A 98 -1.77 20.99 -13.47
N THR A 99 -1.84 19.72 -13.85
CA THR A 99 -3.11 19.02 -14.05
C THR A 99 -3.53 18.32 -12.77
N LEU A 100 -4.78 18.52 -12.32
CA LEU A 100 -5.33 17.76 -11.18
C LEU A 100 -5.38 16.27 -11.53
N ILE A 101 -4.76 15.43 -10.71
CA ILE A 101 -4.68 13.97 -10.93
C ILE A 101 -5.32 13.16 -9.81
N ALA A 102 -5.56 13.78 -8.65
CA ALA A 102 -6.23 13.15 -7.52
C ALA A 102 -6.81 14.21 -6.59
N GLN A 103 -8.01 13.93 -6.08
CA GLN A 103 -8.69 14.71 -5.05
C GLN A 103 -9.46 13.74 -4.15
N PRO A 104 -8.89 13.33 -2.99
CA PRO A 104 -9.63 12.57 -1.98
C PRO A 104 -10.90 13.30 -1.52
N GLY A 105 -11.82 12.54 -0.91
CA GLY A 105 -13.05 13.10 -0.32
C GLY A 105 -12.77 13.98 0.90
N GLY A 106 -13.83 14.61 1.43
CA GLY A 106 -13.74 15.54 2.56
C GLY A 106 -13.02 14.95 3.78
N ILE A 107 -12.07 15.72 4.31
CA ILE A 107 -11.21 15.41 5.45
C ILE A 107 -11.79 16.11 6.68
N HIS A 108 -11.93 15.35 7.77
CA HIS A 108 -12.28 15.86 9.09
C HIS A 108 -11.19 15.43 10.06
N ALA A 109 -10.55 16.40 10.71
CA ALA A 109 -9.42 16.16 11.59
C ALA A 109 -9.37 17.20 12.71
N GLU A 110 -8.94 16.78 13.89
CA GLU A 110 -8.62 17.70 14.98
C GLU A 110 -7.22 18.30 14.80
N ALA A 111 -6.99 19.48 15.37
CA ALA A 111 -5.68 20.11 15.37
C ALA A 111 -4.62 19.20 16.03
N GLY A 112 -3.45 19.10 15.41
CA GLY A 112 -2.30 18.34 15.90
C GLY A 112 -2.40 16.82 15.74
N GLN A 113 -3.48 16.30 15.15
CA GLN A 113 -3.64 14.85 14.93
C GLN A 113 -3.10 14.41 13.58
N LEU A 114 -2.48 13.23 13.57
CA LEU A 114 -2.10 12.55 12.33
C LEU A 114 -3.36 12.11 11.59
N THR A 115 -3.51 12.61 10.37
CA THR A 115 -4.57 12.25 9.45
C THR A 115 -3.97 11.53 8.26
N THR A 116 -4.53 10.37 7.91
CA THR A 116 -4.10 9.62 6.73
C THR A 116 -5.19 9.68 5.68
N VAL A 117 -4.89 10.33 4.57
CA VAL A 117 -5.79 10.49 3.42
C VAL A 117 -5.39 9.50 2.34
N TRP A 118 -6.36 8.79 1.77
CA TRP A 118 -6.13 7.81 0.70
C TRP A 118 -6.60 8.34 -0.64
N THR A 119 -5.80 8.11 -1.68
CA THR A 119 -6.14 8.47 -3.04
C THR A 119 -5.48 7.55 -4.07
N GLN A 120 -5.92 7.63 -5.31
CA GLN A 120 -5.43 6.78 -6.40
C GLN A 120 -5.09 7.60 -7.66
N PRO A 121 -3.96 8.34 -7.65
CA PRO A 121 -3.53 9.11 -8.80
C PRO A 121 -3.05 8.22 -9.95
N TYR A 122 -3.13 8.78 -11.17
CA TYR A 122 -2.56 8.21 -12.38
C TYR A 122 -1.31 9.00 -12.77
N PHE A 123 -0.14 8.36 -12.69
CA PHE A 123 1.14 8.95 -13.09
C PHE A 123 1.52 8.54 -14.51
N PHE A 124 2.20 9.42 -15.23
CA PHE A 124 2.85 9.07 -16.48
C PHE A 124 4.08 8.19 -16.23
N ALA A 125 4.46 7.37 -17.22
CA ALA A 125 5.79 6.79 -17.25
C ALA A 125 6.86 7.91 -17.25
N GLY A 126 7.96 7.70 -16.53
CA GLY A 126 8.99 8.71 -16.33
C GLY A 126 8.67 9.70 -15.22
N ARG A 127 9.07 10.96 -15.41
CA ARG A 127 9.06 11.99 -14.36
C ARG A 127 7.69 12.68 -14.24
N ASN A 128 7.19 12.73 -13.00
CA ASN A 128 5.99 13.46 -12.60
C ASN A 128 6.39 14.44 -11.49
N ASN A 129 6.33 15.75 -11.75
CA ASN A 129 6.51 16.75 -10.69
C ASN A 129 5.16 17.00 -10.05
N LEU A 130 5.00 16.57 -8.80
CA LEU A 130 3.73 16.67 -8.10
C LEU A 130 3.68 17.91 -7.22
N ARG A 131 2.60 18.67 -7.36
CA ARG A 131 2.19 19.71 -6.43
C ARG A 131 1.11 19.13 -5.53
N VAL A 132 1.39 19.09 -4.24
CA VAL A 132 0.44 18.67 -3.20
C VAL A 132 -0.09 19.93 -2.56
N VAL A 133 -1.41 20.11 -2.59
CA VAL A 133 -2.10 21.21 -1.93
C VAL A 133 -2.95 20.58 -0.83
N LEU A 134 -2.59 20.86 0.42
CA LEU A 134 -3.35 20.48 1.59
C LEU A 134 -4.35 21.58 1.91
N ASP A 135 -5.53 21.20 2.37
CA ASP A 135 -6.63 22.13 2.65
C ASP A 135 -6.93 23.09 1.49
N ALA A 136 -7.07 22.53 0.29
CA ALA A 136 -7.06 23.28 -0.96
C ALA A 136 -8.24 24.25 -1.13
N ASP A 137 -9.33 24.07 -0.38
CA ASP A 137 -10.52 24.93 -0.37
C ASP A 137 -10.65 25.76 0.91
N GLY A 138 -9.75 25.59 1.87
CA GLY A 138 -9.75 26.33 3.12
C GLY A 138 -9.16 27.73 2.99
N ALA A 139 -9.18 28.47 4.10
CA ALA A 139 -8.69 29.85 4.14
C ALA A 139 -7.16 29.95 4.00
N THR A 140 -6.44 28.86 4.30
CA THR A 140 -4.97 28.82 4.35
C THR A 140 -4.42 27.56 3.69
N PRO A 141 -4.59 27.38 2.36
CA PRO A 141 -4.10 26.21 1.67
C PRO A 141 -2.57 26.13 1.77
N VAL A 142 -2.06 24.93 1.99
CA VAL A 142 -0.62 24.68 2.11
C VAL A 142 -0.13 23.93 0.89
N THR A 143 0.89 24.47 0.21
CA THR A 143 1.44 23.85 -1.01
C THR A 143 2.85 23.32 -0.81
N GLY A 144 3.09 22.08 -1.23
CA GLY A 144 4.41 21.48 -1.30
C GLY A 144 4.58 20.57 -2.51
N TRP A 145 5.77 19.97 -2.60
CA TRP A 145 6.23 19.29 -3.80
C TRP A 145 6.90 17.97 -3.48
N VAL A 146 6.64 17.00 -4.35
CA VAL A 146 7.33 15.71 -4.39
C VAL A 146 7.45 15.29 -5.85
N ARG A 147 8.51 14.57 -6.21
CA ARG A 147 8.70 14.04 -7.55
C ARG A 147 8.47 12.54 -7.54
N VAL A 148 7.69 12.05 -8.48
CA VAL A 148 7.50 10.61 -8.72
C VAL A 148 8.13 10.25 -10.05
N GLU A 149 9.06 9.30 -10.03
CA GLU A 149 9.66 8.73 -11.24
C GLU A 149 9.18 7.29 -11.40
N VAL A 150 8.41 7.02 -12.47
CA VAL A 150 7.87 5.69 -12.78
C VAL A 150 8.73 5.04 -13.85
N ALA A 151 9.45 3.97 -13.50
CA ALA A 151 10.21 3.16 -14.44
C ALA A 151 9.31 2.19 -15.22
N GLY A 152 9.71 1.86 -16.46
CA GLY A 152 8.95 0.95 -17.33
C GLY A 152 7.89 1.64 -18.18
N THR A 153 6.96 0.87 -18.72
CA THR A 153 5.89 1.37 -19.60
C THR A 153 4.53 1.28 -18.94
N CYS A 154 3.81 2.39 -18.88
CA CYS A 154 2.40 2.43 -18.47
C CYS A 154 1.45 2.12 -19.64
N ALA A 155 1.82 1.12 -20.46
CA ALA A 155 0.95 0.62 -21.50
C ALA A 155 -0.25 -0.10 -20.87
N ALA A 156 -1.34 -0.25 -21.64
CA ALA A 156 -2.43 -1.13 -21.21
C ALA A 156 -1.82 -2.48 -20.82
N MET A 157 -1.98 -2.88 -19.55
CA MET A 157 -1.62 -4.23 -19.17
C MET A 157 -2.37 -5.17 -20.12
N PRO A 158 -1.70 -6.18 -20.72
CA PRO A 158 -2.38 -7.09 -21.63
C PRO A 158 -3.64 -7.59 -20.91
N VAL A 159 -4.80 -7.30 -21.51
CA VAL A 159 -6.06 -7.78 -20.97
C VAL A 159 -5.92 -9.28 -20.95
N ALA A 160 -5.94 -9.85 -19.75
CA ALA A 160 -6.11 -11.26 -19.48
C ALA A 160 -7.00 -11.90 -20.55
N VAL A 161 -6.41 -12.58 -21.54
CA VAL A 161 -7.20 -13.35 -22.50
C VAL A 161 -7.60 -14.61 -21.75
N TRP A 162 -8.80 -14.56 -21.18
CA TRP A 162 -9.41 -15.67 -20.47
C TRP A 162 -9.69 -16.79 -21.46
N VAL A 163 -8.75 -17.69 -21.61
CA VAL A 163 -8.98 -18.95 -22.29
C VAL A 163 -9.81 -19.83 -21.34
N LYS A 164 -10.81 -20.55 -21.84
CA LYS A 164 -11.37 -21.69 -21.11
C LYS A 164 -10.44 -22.87 -21.40
N PRO A 165 -9.64 -23.36 -20.43
CA PRO A 165 -8.80 -24.53 -20.65
C PRO A 165 -9.62 -25.73 -21.17
N GLY A 166 -8.99 -26.64 -21.90
CA GLY A 166 -9.66 -27.87 -22.36
C GLY A 166 -10.11 -28.72 -21.17
N SER A 167 -10.96 -29.72 -21.40
CA SER A 167 -11.44 -30.62 -20.33
C SER A 167 -10.30 -31.33 -19.59
N GLY A 168 -9.22 -31.71 -20.29
CA GLY A 168 -8.02 -32.30 -19.67
C GLY A 168 -7.28 -31.35 -18.73
N ASP A 169 -7.12 -30.09 -19.13
CA ASP A 169 -6.46 -29.05 -18.33
C ASP A 169 -7.22 -28.75 -17.03
N TRP A 170 -8.56 -28.73 -17.12
CA TRP A 170 -9.42 -28.57 -15.94
C TRP A 170 -9.31 -29.76 -15.00
N ASN A 171 -9.28 -30.98 -15.51
CA ASN A 171 -9.09 -32.17 -14.67
C ASN A 171 -7.75 -32.12 -13.92
N ALA A 172 -6.67 -31.71 -14.60
CA ALA A 172 -5.36 -31.55 -13.96
C ALA A 172 -5.40 -30.49 -12.84
N LEU A 173 -6.03 -29.34 -13.11
CA LEU A 173 -6.19 -28.27 -12.13
C LEU A 173 -7.04 -28.70 -10.93
N TYR A 174 -8.19 -29.35 -11.15
CA TYR A 174 -9.05 -29.85 -10.08
C TYR A 174 -8.34 -30.91 -9.21
N ASN A 175 -7.54 -31.79 -9.83
CA ASN A 175 -6.71 -32.74 -9.09
C ASN A 175 -5.69 -32.01 -8.20
N ALA A 176 -4.94 -31.06 -8.75
CA ALA A 176 -4.01 -30.24 -7.98
C ALA A 176 -4.71 -29.45 -6.86
N PHE A 177 -5.91 -28.92 -7.13
CA PHE A 177 -6.73 -28.25 -6.12
C PHE A 177 -7.10 -29.18 -4.97
N GLY A 178 -7.57 -30.40 -5.28
CA GLY A 178 -7.92 -31.40 -4.26
C GLY A 178 -6.73 -31.77 -3.37
N TYR A 179 -5.60 -32.13 -3.98
CA TYR A 179 -4.40 -32.51 -3.24
C TYR A 179 -3.79 -31.35 -2.45
N SER A 180 -3.72 -30.15 -3.04
CA SER A 180 -3.20 -28.98 -2.34
C SER A 180 -4.09 -28.58 -1.15
N ASN A 181 -5.41 -28.63 -1.28
CA ASN A 181 -6.35 -28.29 -0.21
C ASN A 181 -6.26 -29.29 0.95
N TYR A 182 -6.15 -30.58 0.61
CA TYR A 182 -5.92 -31.60 1.62
C TYR A 182 -4.56 -31.42 2.32
N GLY A 183 -3.49 -31.24 1.54
CA GLY A 183 -2.13 -31.03 2.05
C GLY A 183 -2.01 -29.81 2.96
N THR A 184 -2.57 -28.66 2.56
CA THR A 184 -2.52 -27.44 3.39
C THR A 184 -3.21 -27.63 4.73
N ARG A 185 -4.34 -28.36 4.78
CA ARG A 185 -5.03 -28.65 6.05
C ARG A 185 -4.23 -29.59 6.95
N GLN A 186 -3.67 -30.65 6.38
CA GLN A 186 -3.04 -31.74 7.14
C GLN A 186 -1.58 -31.45 7.55
N LEU A 187 -0.88 -30.60 6.78
CA LEU A 187 0.53 -30.28 7.01
C LEU A 187 0.74 -28.95 7.75
N LYS A 188 -0.34 -28.22 8.04
CA LYS A 188 -0.27 -26.95 8.76
C LYS A 188 0.38 -27.12 10.12
N GLY A 189 1.33 -26.23 10.42
CA GLY A 189 2.02 -26.20 11.71
C GLY A 189 3.09 -27.28 11.90
N LYS A 190 3.40 -28.08 10.86
CA LYS A 190 4.44 -29.12 10.93
C LYS A 190 5.87 -28.64 10.65
N GLY A 191 6.08 -27.33 10.46
CA GLY A 191 7.41 -26.73 10.25
C GLY A 191 8.11 -27.14 8.95
N LEU A 192 7.34 -27.52 7.92
CA LEU A 192 7.88 -28.02 6.65
C LEU A 192 8.28 -26.84 5.75
N GLY A 193 9.51 -26.83 5.25
CA GLY A 193 10.05 -25.73 4.43
C GLY A 193 9.31 -25.46 3.12
N PHE A 194 8.54 -26.42 2.61
CA PHE A 194 7.71 -26.27 1.42
C PHE A 194 6.26 -25.82 1.72
N TYR A 195 5.88 -25.67 2.99
CA TYR A 195 4.49 -25.43 3.38
C TYR A 195 3.96 -24.10 2.85
N ASP A 196 4.77 -23.03 2.87
CA ASP A 196 4.35 -21.72 2.38
C ASP A 196 4.08 -21.72 0.87
N GLU A 197 4.89 -22.47 0.11
CA GLU A 197 4.67 -22.66 -1.32
C GLU A 197 3.41 -23.48 -1.59
N LEU A 198 3.18 -24.56 -0.84
CA LEU A 198 1.94 -25.36 -0.89
C LEU A 198 0.70 -24.49 -0.59
N ALA A 199 0.77 -23.64 0.43
CA ALA A 199 -0.32 -22.72 0.79
C ALA A 199 -0.58 -21.67 -0.30
N SER A 200 0.48 -21.11 -0.87
CA SER A 200 0.40 -20.15 -1.98
C SER A 200 -0.22 -20.77 -3.23
N ILE A 201 0.21 -21.99 -3.61
CA ILE A 201 -0.38 -22.74 -4.73
C ILE A 201 -1.86 -23.05 -4.47
N ASN A 202 -2.22 -23.48 -3.26
CA ASN A 202 -3.61 -23.77 -2.91
C ASN A 202 -4.52 -22.53 -3.00
N ALA A 203 -4.03 -21.36 -2.57
CA ALA A 203 -4.77 -20.11 -2.69
C ALA A 203 -5.02 -19.74 -4.17
N ALA A 204 -4.00 -19.86 -5.02
CA ALA A 204 -4.12 -19.62 -6.46
C ALA A 204 -5.09 -20.60 -7.15
N LEU A 205 -5.00 -21.89 -6.83
CA LEU A 205 -5.94 -22.92 -7.34
C LEU A 205 -7.38 -22.65 -6.88
N THR A 206 -7.58 -22.29 -5.61
CA THR A 206 -8.90 -21.93 -5.08
C THR A 206 -9.50 -20.74 -5.83
N ALA A 207 -8.69 -19.72 -6.11
CA ALA A 207 -9.13 -18.55 -6.88
C ALA A 207 -9.52 -18.93 -8.32
N ALA A 208 -8.71 -19.75 -9.00
CA ALA A 208 -8.98 -20.20 -10.35
C ALA A 208 -10.26 -21.06 -10.45
N VAL A 209 -10.44 -22.00 -9.53
CA VAL A 209 -11.66 -22.84 -9.45
C VAL A 209 -12.90 -21.98 -9.17
N LYS A 210 -12.84 -21.05 -8.21
CA LYS A 210 -13.96 -20.14 -7.91
C LYS A 210 -14.32 -19.23 -9.08
N ALA A 211 -13.31 -18.76 -9.83
CA ALA A 211 -13.52 -17.91 -10.98
C ALA A 211 -14.11 -18.67 -12.19
N GLY A 212 -13.93 -20.00 -12.25
CA GLY A 212 -14.32 -20.82 -13.40
C GLY A 212 -13.54 -20.52 -14.68
N ARG A 213 -12.46 -19.73 -14.58
CA ARG A 213 -11.60 -19.30 -15.69
C ARG A 213 -10.20 -18.97 -15.19
N ILE A 214 -9.20 -19.18 -16.05
CA ILE A 214 -7.79 -18.85 -15.81
C ILE A 214 -7.11 -18.56 -17.14
N GLU A 215 -6.23 -17.55 -17.19
CA GLU A 215 -5.44 -17.26 -18.38
C GLU A 215 -4.45 -18.40 -18.69
N ARG A 216 -4.14 -18.65 -19.97
CA ARG A 216 -3.21 -19.72 -20.35
C ARG A 216 -1.83 -19.58 -19.70
N PRO A 217 -1.15 -18.41 -19.72
CA PRO A 217 0.15 -18.28 -19.07
C PRO A 217 0.08 -18.45 -17.55
N ALA A 218 -1.02 -18.00 -16.93
CA ALA A 218 -1.24 -18.17 -15.50
C ALA A 218 -1.46 -19.65 -15.13
N TRP A 219 -2.17 -20.40 -15.97
CA TRP A 219 -2.32 -21.85 -15.82
C TRP A 219 -0.97 -22.57 -15.95
N GLU A 220 -0.17 -22.25 -16.96
CA GLU A 220 1.15 -22.85 -17.17
C GLU A 220 2.08 -22.57 -15.98
N ALA A 221 2.16 -21.33 -15.52
CA ALA A 221 2.95 -20.95 -14.36
C ALA A 221 2.49 -21.69 -13.08
N LEU A 222 1.17 -21.78 -12.85
CA LEU A 222 0.60 -22.46 -11.70
C LEU A 222 0.89 -23.97 -11.73
N MET A 223 0.70 -24.61 -12.89
CA MET A 223 0.96 -26.04 -13.04
C MET A 223 2.44 -26.36 -12.98
N ASN A 224 3.33 -25.48 -13.46
CA ASN A 224 4.78 -25.63 -13.30
C ASN A 224 5.19 -25.61 -11.83
N ARG A 225 4.65 -24.67 -11.04
CA ARG A 225 4.88 -24.63 -9.58
C ARG A 225 4.37 -25.90 -8.88
N TRP A 226 3.17 -26.36 -9.25
CA TRP A 226 2.62 -27.61 -8.73
C TRP A 226 3.48 -28.82 -9.08
N ASN A 227 3.94 -28.93 -10.33
CA ASN A 227 4.80 -30.03 -10.77
C ASN A 227 6.18 -29.98 -10.11
N ALA A 228 6.73 -28.79 -9.87
CA ALA A 228 7.97 -28.63 -9.11
C ALA A 228 7.81 -29.10 -7.66
N LEU A 229 6.65 -28.83 -7.04
CA LEU A 229 6.34 -29.34 -5.71
C LEU A 229 6.20 -30.87 -5.71
N LEU A 230 5.56 -31.46 -6.72
CA LEU A 230 5.47 -32.92 -6.89
C LEU A 230 6.82 -33.58 -7.16
N ALA A 231 7.79 -32.86 -7.72
CA ALA A 231 9.15 -33.34 -7.90
C ALA A 231 9.99 -33.29 -6.61
N ASN A 232 9.53 -32.55 -5.58
CA ASN A 232 10.22 -32.47 -4.29
C ASN A 232 10.00 -33.77 -3.48
N PRO A 233 11.06 -34.54 -3.17
CA PRO A 233 10.92 -35.81 -2.46
C PRO A 233 10.35 -35.65 -1.04
N ASP A 234 10.68 -34.57 -0.34
CA ASP A 234 10.18 -34.31 1.02
C ASP A 234 8.68 -34.02 1.00
N PHE A 235 8.22 -33.27 0.00
CA PHE A 235 6.79 -33.04 -0.20
C PHE A 235 6.06 -34.35 -0.51
N VAL A 236 6.60 -35.17 -1.41
CA VAL A 236 6.00 -36.47 -1.77
C VAL A 236 5.93 -37.39 -0.55
N ALA A 237 6.99 -37.44 0.26
CA ALA A 237 7.02 -38.22 1.49
C ALA A 237 5.97 -37.74 2.50
N ALA A 238 5.89 -36.42 2.73
CA ALA A 238 4.92 -35.83 3.63
C ALA A 238 3.47 -36.06 3.16
N MET A 239 3.20 -35.93 1.87
CA MET A 239 1.88 -36.21 1.28
C MET A 239 1.52 -37.69 1.44
N LYS A 240 2.43 -38.62 1.13
CA LYS A 240 2.19 -40.07 1.35
C LYS A 240 1.85 -40.40 2.80
N ALA A 241 2.47 -39.72 3.76
CA ALA A 241 2.21 -39.92 5.18
C ALA A 241 0.81 -39.46 5.62
N ILE A 242 0.16 -38.58 4.86
CA ILE A 242 -1.17 -38.02 5.21
C ILE A 242 -2.29 -38.48 4.29
N VAL A 243 -1.99 -38.98 3.08
CA VAL A 243 -3.02 -39.57 2.22
C VAL A 243 -3.45 -40.89 2.86
N PRO A 244 -4.74 -41.07 3.18
CA PRO A 244 -5.22 -42.33 3.72
C PRO A 244 -4.87 -43.45 2.75
N SER A 245 -4.04 -44.40 3.16
CA SER A 245 -3.90 -45.66 2.46
C SER A 245 -5.29 -46.27 2.41
N LYS A 246 -5.92 -46.34 1.23
CA LYS A 246 -7.09 -47.21 1.05
C LYS A 246 -6.69 -48.58 1.60
N GLY A 247 -7.42 -49.03 2.62
CA GLY A 247 -7.23 -50.34 3.21
C GLY A 247 -7.18 -51.39 2.12
N GLY A 248 -6.36 -52.41 2.36
CA GLY A 248 -6.35 -53.60 1.53
C GLY A 248 -7.77 -54.15 1.39
N ILE A 249 -8.08 -54.55 0.16
CA ILE A 249 -8.83 -55.76 -0.12
C ILE A 249 -7.92 -56.58 -1.03
#